data_AF-A0A4R5Q657-F1
#
_entry.id   AF-A0A4R5Q657-F1
#
_cell.length_a   1.000
_cell.length_b   1.000
_cell.length_c   1.000
_cell.angle_alpha   90.00
_cell.angle_beta   90.00
_cell.angle_gamma   90.00
#
_symmetry.space_group_name_H-M   'P 1'
#
loop_
_entity.id
_entity.type
_entity.pdbx_description
1 polymer ?
#
loop_
_entity_poly.entity_id
_entity_poly.type
_entity_poly.pdbx_seq_one_letter_code
_entity_poly.pdbx_strand_id
1 'polypeptide(L)'
;MTAISEASSCFVLIIQGAQPWAGVVEGIEGVREALVQVLWTDPEQALVQDVAAALASLDEPEAWASHGLGDGRPYWHWWHGYDDGSITVQRLTERPSGMTEMHLRSAVDDAAQTLTDLAADLRKLAGTQGRQYVFARSDPGQTS
;
A
#
# COMPACT_ATOMS: atom_id res chain seq x y z
N MET A 1 -32.60 -3.21 9.98
CA MET A 1 -31.16 -3.06 9.71
C MET A 1 -30.99 -3.01 8.21
N THR A 2 -30.76 -1.83 7.65
CA THR A 2 -30.64 -1.65 6.20
C THR A 2 -29.29 -2.22 5.78
N ALA A 3 -29.30 -3.31 5.02
CA ALA A 3 -28.09 -3.84 4.41
C ALA A 3 -27.54 -2.75 3.48
N ILE A 4 -26.46 -2.10 3.89
CA ILE A 4 -25.69 -1.23 3.01
C ILE A 4 -25.16 -2.17 1.91
N SER A 5 -25.70 -2.02 0.71
CA SER A 5 -25.27 -2.78 -0.47
C SER A 5 -23.74 -2.67 -0.58
N GLU A 6 -23.05 -3.79 -0.82
CA GLU A 6 -21.59 -3.81 -0.94
C GLU A 6 -21.10 -2.81 -2.00
N ALA A 7 -21.92 -2.56 -3.04
CA ALA A 7 -21.74 -1.54 -4.08
C ALA A 7 -21.69 -0.08 -3.58
N SER A 8 -22.03 0.17 -2.32
CA SER A 8 -21.99 1.50 -1.69
C SER A 8 -20.92 1.62 -0.60
N SER A 9 -20.08 0.59 -0.42
CA SER A 9 -18.97 0.63 0.52
C SER A 9 -17.81 1.46 -0.04
N CYS A 10 -17.09 2.16 0.83
CA CYS A 10 -15.85 2.83 0.48
C CYS A 10 -14.68 2.08 1.13
N PHE A 11 -13.55 2.03 0.41
CA PHE A 11 -12.33 1.40 0.88
C PHE A 11 -11.19 2.40 0.81
N VAL A 12 -10.29 2.34 1.80
CA VAL A 12 -8.96 2.93 1.72
C VAL A 12 -8.03 1.84 1.22
N LEU A 13 -7.32 2.10 0.14
CA LEU A 13 -6.30 1.22 -0.41
C LEU A 13 -4.95 1.92 -0.28
N ILE A 14 -3.98 1.21 0.27
CA ILE A 14 -2.59 1.67 0.44
C ILE A 14 -1.68 0.61 -0.17
N ILE A 15 -0.81 1.05 -1.07
CA ILE A 15 0.21 0.24 -1.73
C ILE A 15 1.56 0.84 -1.36
N GLN A 16 2.40 0.01 -0.78
CA GLN A 16 3.76 0.33 -0.41
C GLN A 16 4.70 -0.48 -1.31
N GLY A 17 5.80 0.13 -1.76
CA GLY A 17 6.82 -0.57 -2.54
C GLY A 17 7.46 0.34 -3.58
N ALA A 18 7.91 -0.24 -4.70
CA ALA A 18 8.56 0.51 -5.78
C ALA A 18 7.65 1.58 -6.42
N GLN A 19 6.35 1.30 -6.51
CA GLN A 19 5.30 2.21 -7.00
C GLN A 19 4.27 2.44 -5.90
N PRO A 20 4.55 3.32 -4.92
CA PRO A 20 3.63 3.57 -3.83
C PRO A 20 2.38 4.32 -4.30
N TRP A 21 1.25 4.00 -3.70
CA TRP A 21 -0.03 4.64 -3.99
C TRP A 21 -0.93 4.60 -2.76
N ALA A 22 -1.75 5.62 -2.57
CA ALA A 22 -2.82 5.58 -1.57
C ALA A 22 -4.06 6.30 -2.12
N GLY A 23 -5.23 5.76 -1.81
CA GLY A 23 -6.49 6.29 -2.35
C GLY A 23 -7.71 5.79 -1.61
N VAL A 24 -8.81 6.53 -1.77
CA VAL A 24 -10.15 6.08 -1.40
C VAL A 24 -10.87 5.63 -2.67
N VAL A 25 -11.42 4.42 -2.65
CA VAL A 25 -12.12 3.82 -3.79
C VAL A 25 -13.52 3.39 -3.41
N GLU A 26 -14.42 3.38 -4.40
CA GLU A 26 -15.81 2.97 -4.21
C GLU A 26 -15.99 1.51 -4.65
N GLY A 27 -16.53 0.69 -3.76
CA GLY A 27 -16.78 -0.72 -4.01
C GLY A 27 -15.50 -1.56 -4.15
N ILE A 28 -15.69 -2.88 -4.17
CA ILE A 28 -14.59 -3.82 -4.38
C ILE A 28 -14.03 -3.71 -5.81
N GLU A 29 -14.87 -3.37 -6.79
CA GLU A 29 -14.44 -3.13 -8.17
C GLU A 29 -13.50 -1.92 -8.27
N GLY A 30 -13.72 -0.86 -7.49
CA GLY A 30 -12.79 0.26 -7.42
C GLY A 30 -11.42 -0.14 -6.86
N VAL A 31 -11.37 -1.11 -5.94
CA VAL A 31 -10.11 -1.70 -5.46
C VAL A 31 -9.40 -2.43 -6.60
N ARG A 32 -10.14 -3.23 -7.39
CA ARG A 32 -9.59 -3.94 -8.55
C ARG A 32 -9.03 -2.99 -9.60
N GLU A 33 -9.80 -1.95 -9.95
CA GLU A 33 -9.37 -0.94 -10.91
C GLU A 33 -8.09 -0.24 -10.46
N ALA A 34 -7.99 0.14 -9.19
CA ALA A 34 -6.78 0.78 -8.65
C ALA A 34 -5.56 -0.15 -8.69
N LEU A 35 -5.72 -1.42 -8.31
CA LEU A 35 -4.66 -2.43 -8.40
C LEU A 35 -4.17 -2.63 -9.83
N VAL A 36 -5.11 -2.68 -10.77
CA VAL A 36 -4.81 -2.81 -12.18
C VAL A 36 -4.12 -1.56 -12.75
N GLN A 37 -4.50 -0.36 -12.30
CA GLN A 37 -3.81 0.88 -12.67
C GLN A 37 -2.36 0.89 -12.20
N VAL A 38 -2.07 0.35 -11.01
CA VAL A 38 -0.69 0.22 -10.50
C VAL A 38 0.16 -0.64 -11.44
N LEU A 39 -0.39 -1.76 -11.95
CA LEU A 39 0.30 -2.58 -12.95
C LEU A 39 0.59 -1.82 -14.24
N TRP A 40 -0.33 -0.97 -14.69
CA TRP A 40 -0.10 -0.15 -15.88
C TRP A 40 1.01 0.88 -15.70
N THR A 41 1.27 1.30 -14.46
CA THR A 41 2.33 2.23 -14.10
C THR A 41 3.61 1.55 -13.62
N ASP A 42 3.68 0.22 -13.66
CA ASP A 42 4.86 -0.56 -13.28
C ASP A 42 5.71 -0.93 -14.51
N PRO A 43 6.73 -0.12 -14.87
CA PRO A 43 7.52 -0.33 -16.08
C PRO A 43 8.36 -1.62 -16.04
N GLU A 44 8.64 -2.15 -14.84
CA GLU A 44 9.48 -3.33 -14.64
C GLU A 44 8.66 -4.62 -14.54
N GLN A 45 7.33 -4.53 -14.50
CA GLN A 45 6.41 -5.65 -14.28
C GLN A 45 6.74 -6.47 -13.03
N ALA A 46 7.40 -5.84 -12.06
CA ALA A 46 7.80 -6.45 -10.80
C ALA A 46 6.59 -6.87 -9.95
N LEU A 47 5.46 -6.15 -10.08
CA LEU A 47 4.27 -6.33 -9.25
C LEU A 47 3.22 -7.28 -9.86
N VAL A 48 3.44 -7.81 -11.06
CA VAL A 48 2.42 -8.57 -11.81
C VAL A 48 1.91 -9.79 -11.02
N GLN A 49 2.81 -10.54 -10.38
CA GLN A 49 2.42 -11.73 -9.63
C GLN A 49 1.69 -11.36 -8.33
N ASP A 50 2.19 -10.36 -7.62
CA ASP A 50 1.63 -9.92 -6.33
C ASP A 50 0.24 -9.30 -6.52
N VAL A 51 0.07 -8.47 -7.55
CA VAL A 51 -1.25 -7.91 -7.88
C VAL A 51 -2.21 -9.00 -8.37
N ALA A 52 -1.74 -9.99 -9.13
CA ALA A 52 -2.60 -11.11 -9.53
C ALA A 52 -3.06 -11.94 -8.32
N ALA A 53 -2.17 -12.20 -7.36
CA ALA A 53 -2.51 -12.86 -6.10
C ALA A 53 -3.46 -12.01 -5.24
N ALA A 54 -3.25 -10.69 -5.22
CA ALA A 54 -4.16 -9.75 -4.58
C ALA A 54 -5.58 -9.85 -5.19
N LEU A 55 -5.68 -9.70 -6.51
CA LEU A 55 -6.96 -9.74 -7.22
C LEU A 55 -7.71 -11.06 -7.04
N ALA A 56 -7.00 -12.19 -6.99
CA ALA A 56 -7.60 -13.51 -6.77
C ALA A 56 -8.15 -13.67 -5.34
N SER A 57 -7.44 -13.14 -4.34
CA SER A 57 -7.84 -13.30 -2.93
C SER A 57 -8.83 -12.24 -2.44
N LEU A 58 -9.06 -11.16 -3.18
CA LEU A 58 -10.10 -10.18 -2.83
C LEU A 58 -11.51 -10.81 -2.80
N ASP A 59 -11.76 -11.85 -3.58
CA ASP A 59 -13.02 -12.60 -3.61
C ASP A 59 -13.14 -13.66 -2.49
N GLU A 60 -12.04 -13.97 -1.80
CA GLU A 60 -11.98 -15.04 -0.81
C GLU A 60 -12.30 -14.48 0.58
N PRO A 61 -13.49 -14.76 1.18
CA PRO A 61 -13.87 -14.17 2.46
C PRO A 61 -12.89 -14.49 3.60
N GLU A 62 -12.20 -15.62 3.50
CA GLU A 62 -11.18 -16.09 4.45
C GLU A 62 -9.86 -15.33 4.37
N ALA A 63 -9.57 -14.69 3.23
CA ALA A 63 -8.41 -13.82 3.07
C ALA A 63 -8.59 -12.47 3.78
N TRP A 64 -9.83 -12.10 4.10
CA TRP A 64 -10.14 -10.86 4.82
C TRP A 64 -10.09 -11.10 6.33
N ALA A 65 -9.13 -10.47 6.98
CA ALA A 65 -9.00 -10.51 8.42
C ALA A 65 -10.12 -9.68 9.09
N SER A 66 -10.69 -10.24 10.16
CA SER A 66 -11.51 -9.48 11.11
C SER A 66 -10.60 -8.74 12.10
N HIS A 67 -9.76 -7.81 11.63
CA HIS A 67 -8.82 -7.10 12.49
C HIS A 67 -9.42 -5.79 13.02
N GLY A 68 -9.52 -5.65 14.35
CA GLY A 68 -10.08 -4.47 15.03
C GLY A 68 -11.56 -4.57 15.42
N LEU A 69 -12.08 -3.55 16.11
CA LEU A 69 -13.51 -3.39 16.39
C LEU A 69 -14.20 -2.83 15.14
N GLY A 70 -14.33 -3.66 14.10
CA GLY A 70 -15.14 -3.32 12.93
C GLY A 70 -16.63 -3.15 13.28
N ASP A 71 -17.45 -2.77 12.31
CA ASP A 71 -18.90 -2.65 12.47
C ASP A 71 -19.65 -4.01 12.42
N GLY A 72 -18.89 -5.11 12.52
CA GLY A 72 -19.41 -6.48 12.47
C GLY A 72 -19.68 -7.00 11.06
N ARG A 73 -19.32 -6.27 10.01
CA ARG A 73 -19.50 -6.70 8.61
C ARG A 73 -18.30 -7.48 8.07
N PRO A 74 -18.51 -8.41 7.12
CA PRO A 74 -17.42 -9.09 6.42
C PRO A 74 -16.62 -8.10 5.55
N TYR A 75 -15.44 -8.55 5.09
CA TYR A 75 -14.52 -7.77 4.25
C TYR A 75 -14.05 -6.48 4.91
N TRP A 76 -13.54 -6.61 6.14
CA TRP A 76 -13.16 -5.46 6.95
C TRP A 76 -11.74 -4.97 6.63
N HIS A 77 -10.77 -5.88 6.69
CA HIS A 77 -9.37 -5.59 6.43
C HIS A 77 -8.77 -6.71 5.57
N TRP A 78 -8.06 -6.34 4.52
CA TRP A 78 -7.31 -7.27 3.68
C TRP A 78 -5.89 -6.74 3.53
N TRP A 79 -4.93 -7.65 3.60
CA TRP A 79 -3.52 -7.32 3.53
C TRP A 79 -2.76 -8.41 2.79
N HIS A 80 -1.84 -7.99 1.93
CA HIS A 80 -0.93 -8.87 1.22
C HIS A 80 0.45 -8.25 1.19
N GLY A 81 1.41 -8.91 1.84
CA GLY A 81 2.82 -8.56 1.76
C GLY A 81 3.52 -9.31 0.63
N TYR A 82 4.48 -8.65 0.02
CA TYR A 82 5.39 -9.21 -0.98
C TYR A 82 6.82 -8.70 -0.72
N ASP A 83 7.81 -9.21 -1.46
CA ASP A 83 9.23 -9.08 -1.12
C ASP A 83 9.68 -7.63 -0.83
N ASP A 84 9.18 -6.66 -1.60
CA ASP A 84 9.56 -5.26 -1.51
C ASP A 84 8.41 -4.33 -1.11
N GLY A 85 7.32 -4.86 -0.56
CA GLY A 85 6.15 -4.03 -0.30
C GLY A 85 4.93 -4.71 0.30
N SER A 86 3.81 -3.99 0.27
CA SER A 86 2.53 -4.53 0.68
C SER A 86 1.36 -3.79 0.07
N ILE A 87 0.22 -4.46 0.00
CA ILE A 87 -1.08 -3.93 -0.38
C ILE A 87 -2.00 -4.09 0.82
N THR A 88 -2.66 -3.00 1.22
CA THR A 88 -3.64 -2.99 2.31
C THR A 88 -4.94 -2.40 1.82
N VAL A 89 -6.05 -3.08 2.08
CA VAL A 89 -7.41 -2.62 1.77
C VAL A 89 -8.21 -2.61 3.07
N GLN A 90 -8.73 -1.43 3.44
CA GLN A 90 -9.53 -1.23 4.63
C GLN A 90 -10.90 -0.71 4.25
N ARG A 91 -11.96 -1.42 4.63
CA ARG A 91 -13.32 -0.92 4.49
C ARG A 91 -13.58 0.19 5.50
N LEU A 92 -14.23 1.26 5.05
CA LEU A 92 -14.74 2.33 5.91
C LEU A 92 -16.10 1.92 6.50
N THR A 93 -16.31 2.23 7.78
CA THR A 93 -17.60 1.98 8.47
C THR A 93 -18.75 2.75 7.82
N GLU A 94 -18.46 3.94 7.31
CA GLU A 94 -19.42 4.84 6.69
C GLU A 94 -18.82 5.53 5.47
N ARG A 95 -19.68 5.97 4.54
CA ARG A 95 -19.24 6.75 3.39
C ARG A 95 -18.77 8.12 3.89
N PRO A 96 -17.53 8.53 3.56
CA PRO A 96 -17.06 9.87 3.89
C PRO A 96 -17.96 10.93 3.27
N SER A 97 -18.26 11.98 4.02
CA SER A 97 -19.01 13.13 3.49
C SER A 97 -18.56 14.44 4.14
N GLY A 98 -18.70 15.54 3.40
CA GLY A 98 -18.37 16.88 3.89
C GLY A 98 -16.94 17.01 4.39
N MET A 99 -16.77 17.39 5.65
CA MET A 99 -15.46 17.57 6.27
C MET A 99 -14.67 16.26 6.40
N THR A 100 -15.34 15.13 6.63
CA THR A 100 -14.69 13.83 6.78
C THR A 100 -14.04 13.39 5.47
N GLU A 101 -14.71 13.63 4.33
CA GLU A 101 -14.14 13.34 3.01
C GLU A 101 -12.88 14.18 2.75
N MET A 102 -12.92 15.48 3.09
CA MET A 102 -11.78 16.37 2.92
C MET A 102 -10.59 15.96 3.78
N HIS A 103 -10.80 15.65 5.06
CA HIS A 103 -9.73 15.18 5.93
C HIS A 103 -9.17 13.83 5.48
N LEU A 104 -10.03 12.91 5.04
CA LEU A 104 -9.59 11.62 4.54
C LEU A 104 -8.73 11.77 3.28
N ARG A 105 -9.16 12.61 2.33
CA ARG A 105 -8.35 12.90 1.13
C ARG A 105 -7.00 13.49 1.49
N SER A 106 -6.96 14.49 2.37
CA SER A 106 -5.70 15.07 2.85
C SER A 106 -4.80 14.03 3.50
N ALA A 107 -5.33 13.17 4.38
CA ALA A 107 -4.56 12.15 5.05
C ALA A 107 -4.01 11.09 4.08
N VAL A 108 -4.78 10.73 3.06
CA VAL A 108 -4.37 9.80 2.01
C VAL A 108 -3.29 10.42 1.10
N ASP A 109 -3.43 11.70 0.74
CA ASP A 109 -2.43 12.43 -0.03
C ASP A 109 -1.10 12.55 0.75
N ASP A 110 -1.16 12.88 2.05
CA ASP A 110 -0.01 12.93 2.94
C ASP A 110 0.68 11.56 3.07
N ALA A 111 -0.12 10.49 3.16
CA ALA A 111 0.39 9.12 3.19
C ALA A 111 1.06 8.75 1.87
N ALA A 112 0.44 9.05 0.72
CA ALA A 112 1.02 8.79 -0.60
C ALA A 112 2.36 9.53 -0.78
N GLN A 113 2.44 10.79 -0.35
CA GLN A 113 3.68 11.56 -0.39
C GLN A 113 4.77 10.94 0.49
N THR A 114 4.43 10.59 1.74
CA THR A 114 5.36 9.96 2.68
C THR A 114 5.90 8.63 2.14
N LEU A 115 5.03 7.81 1.55
CA LEU A 115 5.41 6.53 0.94
C LEU A 115 6.31 6.74 -0.28
N THR A 116 6.04 7.75 -1.10
CA THR A 116 6.87 8.13 -2.25
C THR A 116 8.28 8.54 -1.81
N ASP A 117 8.37 9.37 -0.77
CA ASP A 117 9.66 9.82 -0.22
C ASP A 117 10.46 8.64 0.35
N LEU A 118 9.79 7.75 1.09
CA LEU A 118 10.42 6.54 1.63
C LEU A 118 10.91 5.61 0.51
N ALA A 119 10.10 5.37 -0.52
CA ALA A 119 10.49 4.55 -1.67
C ALA A 119 11.69 5.17 -2.44
N ALA A 120 11.77 6.49 -2.52
CA ALA A 120 12.92 7.18 -3.10
C ALA A 120 14.18 7.01 -2.25
N ASP A 121 14.08 7.11 -0.93
CA ASP A 121 15.21 6.93 -0.02
C ASP A 121 15.72 5.49 0.01
N LEU A 122 14.82 4.50 -0.01
CA LEU A 122 15.19 3.08 -0.12
C LEU A 122 15.94 2.80 -1.43
N ARG A 123 15.49 3.35 -2.56
CA ARG A 123 16.21 3.23 -3.84
C ARG A 123 17.60 3.86 -3.80
N LYS A 124 17.76 5.03 -3.15
CA LYS A 124 19.08 5.65 -2.96
C LYS A 124 20.01 4.76 -2.15
N LEU A 125 19.50 4.14 -1.07
CA LEU A 125 20.26 3.24 -0.21
C LEU A 125 20.66 1.95 -0.94
N ALA A 126 19.75 1.34 -1.70
CA ALA A 126 20.05 0.18 -2.53
C ALA A 126 21.10 0.51 -3.61
N GLY A 127 20.96 1.65 -4.29
CA GLY A 127 21.92 2.12 -5.28
C GLY A 127 23.29 2.51 -4.72
N THR A 128 23.40 2.82 -3.42
CA THR A 128 24.68 3.11 -2.76
C THR A 128 25.45 1.87 -2.34
N GLN A 129 24.85 0.67 -2.29
CA GLN A 129 25.58 -0.57 -2.07
C GLN A 129 26.56 -0.90 -3.23
N GLY A 130 26.42 -0.26 -4.40
CA GLY A 130 27.40 -0.30 -5.49
C GLY A 130 28.59 0.66 -5.34
N ARG A 131 28.58 1.58 -4.36
CA ARG A 131 29.73 2.40 -4.00
C ARG A 131 30.33 1.82 -2.73
N GLN A 132 31.44 1.10 -2.90
CA GLN A 132 32.31 0.60 -1.83
C GLN A 132 32.27 1.53 -0.61
N TYR A 133 31.77 1.01 0.52
CA TYR A 133 32.18 1.52 1.82
C TYR A 133 33.68 1.26 1.94
N VAL A 134 34.48 2.18 1.43
CA VAL A 134 35.89 2.27 1.77
C VAL A 134 35.90 2.74 3.21
N PHE A 135 35.80 1.78 4.15
CA PHE A 135 36.36 1.99 5.46
C PHE A 135 37.86 2.20 5.24
N ALA A 136 38.25 3.46 5.03
CA ALA A 136 39.60 3.90 5.25
C ALA A 136 39.90 3.64 6.73
N ARG A 137 40.39 2.43 7.02
CA ARG A 137 41.29 2.23 8.14
C ARG A 137 42.53 3.05 7.82
N SER A 138 42.51 4.31 8.23
CA SER A 138 43.74 5.03 8.52
C SER A 138 44.41 4.21 9.61
N ASP A 139 45.43 3.44 9.23
CA ASP A 139 46.32 2.76 10.16
C ASP A 139 47.22 3.84 10.78
N PRO A 140 47.02 4.25 12.04
CA PRO A 140 47.87 5.24 12.67
C PRO A 140 48.92 4.46 13.46
N GLY A 141 49.91 3.88 12.77
CA GLY A 141 50.94 3.16 13.51
C GLY A 141 51.91 2.29 12.73
N GLN A 142 52.67 2.87 11.79
CA GLN A 142 54.04 2.44 11.55
C GLN A 142 54.95 3.65 11.36
N THR A 143 55.32 4.25 12.50
CA THR A 143 56.60 4.96 12.62
C THR A 143 57.57 4.03 13.35
N SER A 144 58.71 3.81 12.68
CA SER A 144 59.96 3.22 13.15
C SER A 144 60.09 1.70 13.12
#